data_AF-A0A539D6K4-F1
#
_entry.id   AF-A0A539D6K4-F1
#
_cell.length_a   1.000
_cell.length_b   1.000
_cell.length_c   1.000
_cell.angle_alpha   90.00
_cell.angle_beta   90.00
_cell.angle_gamma   90.00
#
_symmetry.space_group_name_H-M   'P 1'
#
loop_
_entity.id
_entity.type
_entity.pdbx_description
1 polymer ?
#
loop_
_entity_poly.entity_id
_entity_poly.type
_entity_poly.pdbx_seq_one_letter_code
_entity_poly.pdbx_strand_id
1 'polypeptide(L)'
;MTFIAGQLGAIETSAWAIVLNVSAMVFMLPMGLSAATAVLVGRAYGAGDGRGVMRAGLVGIGVVTALTLTVALLVWPGAPLIASAYNRDPELLAVVIPALVLTTLFFVADGIQVVSASANRAAGDVWWPTIMHFLSYSVVMMPLGWWWAHEAGVNGLVWAIIVASLVSAVLLTGRFVRVARRLQSAGG
;
A
#
# COMPACT_ATOMS: atom_id res chain seq x y z
N MET A 1 7.74 12.86 3.48
CA MET A 1 8.37 12.62 2.15
C MET A 1 8.40 13.84 1.26
N THR A 2 7.27 14.53 0.99
CA THR A 2 7.28 15.73 0.13
C THR A 2 8.23 16.82 0.62
N PHE A 3 8.32 17.05 1.93
CA PHE A 3 9.31 17.97 2.50
C PHE A 3 10.75 17.55 2.17
N ILE A 4 11.07 16.27 2.27
CA ILE A 4 12.40 15.72 1.98
C ILE A 4 12.72 15.87 0.49
N ALA A 5 11.76 15.55 -0.40
CA ALA A 5 11.91 15.80 -1.84
C ALA A 5 12.19 17.29 -2.15
N GLY A 6 11.51 18.19 -1.43
CA GLY A 6 11.75 19.63 -1.47
C GLY A 6 13.17 20.08 -1.14
N GLN A 7 13.89 19.33 -0.30
CA GLN A 7 15.27 19.62 0.06
C GLN A 7 16.28 19.08 -0.96
N LEU A 8 15.90 18.10 -1.78
CA LEU A 8 16.78 17.51 -2.80
C LEU A 8 16.92 18.42 -4.03
N GLY A 9 15.84 19.10 -4.42
CA GLY A 9 15.83 20.00 -5.56
C GLY A 9 14.48 20.11 -6.24
N ALA A 10 14.39 21.02 -7.22
CA ALA A 10 13.16 21.27 -7.96
C ALA A 10 12.76 20.07 -8.83
N ILE A 11 13.74 19.42 -9.47
CA ILE A 11 13.51 18.25 -10.33
C ILE A 11 12.96 17.09 -9.50
N GLU A 12 13.55 16.81 -8.35
CA GLU A 12 13.15 15.75 -7.43
C GLU A 12 11.77 16.00 -6.84
N THR A 13 11.46 17.25 -6.52
CA THR A 13 10.13 17.65 -6.04
C THR A 13 9.06 17.42 -7.10
N SER A 14 9.30 17.85 -8.33
CA SER A 14 8.40 17.62 -9.46
C SER A 14 8.27 16.13 -9.77
N ALA A 15 9.36 15.38 -9.72
CA ALA A 15 9.35 13.94 -9.94
C ALA A 15 8.53 13.21 -8.88
N TRP A 16 8.73 13.56 -7.61
CA TRP A 16 7.97 13.02 -6.49
C TRP A 16 6.47 13.31 -6.60
N ALA A 17 6.09 14.51 -7.06
CA ALA A 17 4.68 14.85 -7.30
C ALA A 17 4.04 13.95 -8.36
N ILE A 18 4.75 13.65 -9.46
CA ILE A 18 4.25 12.73 -10.50
C ILE A 18 4.08 11.31 -9.93
N VAL A 19 5.07 10.82 -9.18
CA VAL A 19 5.00 9.50 -8.52
C VAL A 19 3.80 9.42 -7.58
N LEU A 20 3.57 10.45 -6.77
CA LEU A 20 2.42 10.50 -5.85
C LEU A 20 1.08 10.51 -6.60
N ASN A 21 0.97 11.28 -7.68
CA ASN A 21 -0.27 11.35 -8.47
C ASN A 21 -0.62 9.97 -9.07
N VAL A 22 0.35 9.31 -9.72
CA VAL A 22 0.15 7.97 -10.27
C VAL A 22 -0.21 6.97 -9.18
N SER A 23 0.49 7.02 -8.05
CA SER A 23 0.22 6.16 -6.90
C SER A 23 -1.18 6.35 -6.33
N ALA A 24 -1.65 7.60 -6.21
CA ALA A 24 -2.98 7.92 -5.70
C ALA A 24 -4.10 7.39 -6.61
N MET A 25 -3.90 7.45 -7.94
CA MET A 25 -4.85 6.87 -8.90
C MET A 25 -4.93 5.34 -8.76
N VAL A 26 -3.79 4.68 -8.62
CA VAL A 26 -3.75 3.22 -8.40
C VAL A 26 -4.37 2.83 -7.06
N PHE A 27 -4.15 3.65 -6.02
CA PHE A 27 -4.66 3.42 -4.67
C PHE A 27 -6.18 3.38 -4.56
N MET A 28 -6.90 4.04 -5.48
CA MET A 28 -8.37 4.00 -5.51
C MET A 28 -8.90 2.56 -5.69
N LEU A 29 -8.15 1.69 -6.36
CA LEU A 29 -8.54 0.30 -6.60
C LEU A 29 -8.54 -0.54 -5.30
N PRO A 30 -7.44 -0.63 -4.52
CA PRO A 30 -7.48 -1.22 -3.18
C PRO A 30 -8.49 -0.58 -2.25
N MET A 31 -8.67 0.75 -2.30
CA MET A 31 -9.61 1.45 -1.43
C MET A 31 -11.04 0.95 -1.63
N GLY A 32 -11.51 0.84 -2.88
CA GLY A 32 -12.83 0.30 -3.18
C GLY A 32 -13.01 -1.15 -2.73
N LEU A 33 -12.00 -1.99 -2.99
CA LEU A 33 -12.05 -3.40 -2.62
C LEU A 33 -11.97 -3.62 -1.09
N SER A 34 -11.27 -2.73 -0.40
CA SER A 34 -11.19 -2.70 1.05
C SER A 34 -12.55 -2.44 1.69
N ALA A 35 -13.33 -1.50 1.14
CA ALA A 35 -14.71 -1.25 1.57
C ALA A 35 -15.61 -2.47 1.34
N ALA A 36 -15.54 -3.10 0.16
CA ALA A 36 -16.29 -4.33 -0.13
C ALA A 36 -15.93 -5.48 0.82
N THR A 37 -14.63 -5.67 1.08
CA THR A 37 -14.14 -6.69 2.02
C THR A 37 -14.63 -6.42 3.44
N ALA A 38 -14.61 -5.16 3.88
CA ALA A 38 -15.11 -4.77 5.20
C ALA A 38 -16.60 -5.10 5.38
N VAL A 39 -17.44 -4.87 4.37
CA VAL A 39 -18.87 -5.23 4.42
C VAL A 39 -19.06 -6.74 4.57
N LEU A 40 -18.34 -7.55 3.77
CA LEU A 40 -18.45 -9.01 3.83
C LEU A 40 -17.95 -9.58 5.17
N VAL A 41 -16.82 -9.08 5.66
CA VAL A 41 -16.27 -9.46 6.96
C VAL A 41 -17.20 -9.02 8.09
N GLY A 42 -17.69 -7.79 8.07
CA GLY A 42 -18.58 -7.25 9.09
C GLY A 42 -19.91 -8.00 9.15
N ARG A 43 -20.47 -8.39 8.01
CA ARG A 43 -21.66 -9.25 7.95
C ARG A 43 -21.42 -10.61 8.59
N ALA A 44 -20.30 -11.28 8.27
CA ALA A 44 -19.97 -12.58 8.85
C ALA A 44 -19.70 -12.46 10.36
N TYR A 45 -19.01 -11.40 10.78
CA TYR A 45 -18.74 -11.09 12.18
C TYR A 45 -20.04 -10.88 12.97
N GLY A 46 -20.97 -10.06 12.45
CA GLY A 46 -22.27 -9.83 13.08
C GLY A 46 -23.16 -11.08 13.14
N ALA A 47 -22.95 -12.05 12.25
CA ALA A 47 -23.65 -13.34 12.26
C ALA A 47 -22.99 -14.38 13.19
N GLY A 48 -21.88 -14.06 13.86
CA GLY A 48 -21.11 -15.02 14.66
C GLY A 48 -20.36 -16.07 13.82
N ASP A 49 -20.29 -15.90 12.49
CA ASP A 49 -19.64 -16.84 11.58
C ASP A 49 -18.14 -16.54 11.44
N GLY A 50 -17.34 -17.07 12.36
CA GLY A 50 -15.88 -16.93 12.34
C GLY A 50 -15.22 -17.55 11.09
N ARG A 51 -15.82 -18.59 10.49
CA ARG A 51 -15.32 -19.18 9.24
C ARG A 51 -15.57 -18.24 8.07
N GLY A 52 -16.76 -17.62 8.03
CA GLY A 52 -17.12 -16.57 7.10
C GLY A 52 -16.20 -15.36 7.18
N VAL A 53 -15.83 -14.91 8.39
CA VAL A 53 -14.86 -13.81 8.60
C VAL A 53 -13.53 -14.11 7.90
N MET A 54 -12.93 -15.26 8.18
CA MET A 54 -11.67 -15.66 7.56
C MET A 54 -11.78 -15.74 6.04
N ARG A 55 -12.83 -16.40 5.54
CA ARG A 55 -13.03 -16.58 4.10
C ARG A 55 -13.18 -15.24 3.39
N ALA A 56 -14.02 -14.35 3.91
CA ALA A 56 -14.26 -13.03 3.33
C ALA A 56 -12.96 -12.20 3.27
N GLY A 57 -12.20 -12.15 4.36
CA GLY A 57 -10.96 -11.40 4.38
C GLY A 57 -9.86 -11.98 3.50
N LEU A 58 -9.67 -13.31 3.50
CA LEU A 58 -8.66 -13.95 2.63
C LEU A 58 -9.01 -13.83 1.14
N VAL A 59 -10.30 -13.92 0.77
CA VAL A 59 -10.73 -13.66 -0.60
C VAL A 59 -10.48 -12.21 -0.98
N GLY A 60 -10.81 -11.25 -0.11
CA GLY A 60 -10.50 -9.83 -0.34
C GLY A 60 -9.02 -9.58 -0.58
N ILE A 61 -8.15 -10.17 0.26
CA ILE A 61 -6.69 -10.10 0.12
C ILE A 61 -6.21 -10.76 -1.19
N GLY A 62 -6.76 -11.92 -1.56
CA GLY A 62 -6.42 -12.58 -2.82
C GLY A 62 -6.80 -11.75 -4.05
N VAL A 63 -8.00 -11.19 -4.06
CA VAL A 63 -8.49 -10.35 -5.17
C VAL A 63 -7.68 -9.06 -5.27
N VAL A 64 -7.37 -8.39 -4.15
CA VAL A 64 -6.57 -7.14 -4.21
C VAL A 64 -5.16 -7.41 -4.69
N THR A 65 -4.57 -8.55 -4.30
CA THR A 65 -3.25 -8.96 -4.77
C THR A 65 -3.24 -9.18 -6.28
N ALA A 66 -4.22 -9.93 -6.81
CA ALA A 66 -4.32 -10.17 -8.25
C ALA A 66 -4.55 -8.86 -9.04
N LEU A 67 -5.42 -7.98 -8.52
CA LEU A 67 -5.73 -6.68 -9.14
C LEU A 67 -4.50 -5.76 -9.16
N THR A 68 -3.86 -5.56 -8.01
CA THR A 68 -2.67 -4.68 -7.90
C THR A 68 -1.47 -5.24 -8.65
N LEU A 69 -1.31 -6.56 -8.71
CA LEU A 69 -0.29 -7.20 -9.55
C LEU A 69 -0.55 -6.94 -11.04
N THR A 70 -1.82 -7.04 -11.47
CA THR A 70 -2.20 -6.72 -12.86
C THR A 70 -1.89 -5.26 -13.17
N VAL A 71 -2.21 -4.33 -12.27
CA VAL A 71 -1.87 -2.91 -12.45
C VAL A 71 -0.36 -2.69 -12.47
N ALA A 72 0.41 -3.35 -11.60
CA ALA A 72 1.87 -3.28 -11.60
C ALA A 72 2.45 -3.74 -12.95
N LEU A 73 1.93 -4.83 -13.53
CA LEU A 73 2.34 -5.35 -14.83
C LEU A 73 2.00 -4.42 -16.00
N LEU A 74 1.00 -3.54 -15.86
CA LEU A 74 0.67 -2.52 -16.85
C LEU A 74 1.51 -1.26 -16.67
N VAL A 75 1.71 -0.82 -15.42
CA VAL A 75 2.45 0.40 -15.10
C VAL A 75 3.94 0.24 -15.34
N TRP A 76 4.52 -0.94 -15.08
CA TRP A 76 5.96 -1.17 -15.26
C TRP A 76 6.44 -0.84 -16.68
N PRO A 77 5.94 -1.49 -17.75
CA PRO A 77 6.33 -1.14 -19.11
C PRO A 77 5.76 0.21 -19.55
N GLY A 78 4.64 0.64 -18.95
CA GLY A 78 3.99 1.93 -19.23
C GLY A 78 4.67 3.15 -18.61
N ALA A 79 5.64 2.98 -17.70
CA ALA A 79 6.24 4.07 -16.94
C ALA A 79 6.79 5.21 -17.81
N PRO A 80 7.51 4.97 -18.94
CA PRO A 80 7.94 6.05 -19.84
C PRO A 80 6.78 6.80 -20.47
N LEU A 81 5.73 6.09 -20.91
CA LEU A 81 4.54 6.69 -21.52
C LEU A 81 3.81 7.57 -20.51
N ILE A 82 3.58 7.05 -19.30
CA ILE A 82 2.94 7.76 -18.20
C ILE A 82 3.75 9.01 -17.83
N ALA A 83 5.06 8.88 -17.64
CA ALA A 83 5.93 10.00 -17.30
C ALA A 83 5.91 11.09 -18.39
N SER A 84 6.01 10.69 -19.66
CA SER A 84 6.00 11.60 -20.81
C SER A 84 4.67 12.35 -21.01
N ALA A 85 3.59 11.83 -20.45
CA ALA A 85 2.28 12.49 -20.45
C ALA A 85 2.21 13.65 -19.44
N TYR A 86 3.01 13.60 -18.36
CA TYR A 86 3.11 14.70 -17.39
C TYR A 86 4.10 15.78 -17.85
N ASN A 87 5.28 15.38 -18.34
CA ASN A 87 6.32 16.31 -18.78
C ASN A 87 7.27 15.61 -19.78
N ARG A 88 7.87 16.38 -20.70
CA ARG A 88 8.79 15.89 -21.73
C ARG A 88 10.25 16.30 -21.52
N ASP A 89 10.57 16.98 -20.44
CA ASP A 89 11.94 17.33 -20.06
C ASP A 89 12.78 16.06 -19.79
N PRO A 90 13.86 15.81 -20.56
CA PRO A 90 14.71 14.64 -20.40
C PRO A 90 15.31 14.49 -18.99
N GLU A 91 15.65 15.60 -18.32
CA GLU A 91 16.26 15.54 -16.98
C GLU A 91 15.25 15.04 -15.95
N LEU A 92 14.01 15.51 -16.03
CA LEU A 92 12.92 15.05 -15.17
C LEU A 92 12.54 13.59 -15.46
N LEU A 93 12.48 13.21 -16.74
CA LEU A 93 12.15 11.84 -17.15
C LEU A 93 13.19 10.84 -16.66
N ALA A 94 14.47 11.21 -16.62
CA ALA A 94 15.54 10.37 -16.09
C ALA A 94 15.34 10.02 -14.60
N VAL A 95 14.64 10.85 -13.84
CA VAL A 95 14.33 10.63 -12.41
C VAL A 95 12.96 9.93 -12.23
N VAL A 96 11.93 10.38 -12.94
CA VAL A 96 10.54 9.89 -12.77
C VAL A 96 10.38 8.44 -13.22
N ILE A 97 10.95 8.09 -14.38
CA ILE A 97 10.76 6.75 -14.96
C ILE A 97 11.24 5.64 -14.02
N PRO A 98 12.49 5.64 -13.50
CA PRO A 98 12.92 4.61 -12.57
C PRO A 98 12.10 4.62 -11.28
N ALA A 99 11.69 5.79 -10.78
CA ALA A 99 10.87 5.90 -9.58
C ALA A 99 9.47 5.28 -9.77
N LEU A 100 8.85 5.47 -10.94
CA LEU A 100 7.57 4.84 -11.30
C LEU A 100 7.70 3.33 -11.46
N VAL A 101 8.80 2.84 -12.05
CA VAL A 101 9.06 1.41 -12.14
C VAL A 101 9.19 0.80 -10.75
N LEU A 102 9.98 1.42 -9.86
CA LEU A 102 10.12 0.97 -8.46
C LEU A 102 8.79 0.99 -7.71
N THR A 103 7.95 2.00 -7.96
CA THR A 103 6.64 2.16 -7.34
C THR A 103 5.73 0.95 -7.55
N THR A 104 5.87 0.24 -8.68
CA THR A 104 5.10 -0.98 -8.96
C THR A 104 5.31 -2.09 -7.92
N LEU A 105 6.47 -2.12 -7.25
CA LEU A 105 6.79 -3.09 -6.21
C LEU A 105 5.97 -2.87 -4.93
N PHE A 106 5.58 -1.63 -4.60
CA PHE A 106 4.80 -1.38 -3.40
C PHE A 106 3.29 -1.54 -3.61
N PHE A 107 2.76 -1.43 -4.84
CA PHE A 107 1.32 -1.50 -5.09
C PHE A 107 0.66 -2.76 -4.51
N VAL A 108 1.34 -3.91 -4.60
CA VAL A 108 0.83 -5.17 -4.08
C VAL A 108 0.80 -5.15 -2.55
N ALA A 109 1.91 -4.75 -1.92
CA ALA A 109 2.01 -4.66 -0.47
C ALA A 109 0.99 -3.67 0.10
N ASP A 110 0.84 -2.52 -0.55
CA ASP A 110 -0.11 -1.48 -0.16
C ASP A 110 -1.57 -1.91 -0.37
N GLY A 111 -1.87 -2.65 -1.43
CA GLY A 111 -3.18 -3.26 -1.61
C GLY A 111 -3.53 -4.22 -0.47
N ILE A 112 -2.61 -5.12 -0.13
CA ILE A 112 -2.78 -6.12 0.92
C ILE A 112 -2.98 -5.46 2.28
N GLN A 113 -2.15 -4.47 2.63
CA GLN A 113 -2.20 -3.83 3.95
C GLN A 113 -3.52 -3.06 4.14
N VAL A 114 -4.00 -2.33 3.12
CA VAL A 114 -5.26 -1.59 3.18
C VAL A 114 -6.47 -2.50 3.33
N VAL A 115 -6.53 -3.61 2.59
CA VAL A 115 -7.63 -4.58 2.72
C VAL A 115 -7.56 -5.31 4.06
N SER A 116 -6.36 -5.72 4.49
CA SER A 116 -6.15 -6.39 5.78
C SER A 116 -6.55 -5.48 6.95
N ALA A 117 -6.19 -4.19 6.91
CA ALA A 117 -6.55 -3.22 7.95
C ALA A 117 -8.07 -3.08 8.08
N SER A 118 -8.79 -2.92 6.98
CA SER A 118 -10.25 -2.79 7.01
C SER A 118 -10.94 -4.08 7.42
N ALA A 119 -10.42 -5.24 7.03
CA ALA A 119 -10.91 -6.54 7.49
C ALA A 119 -10.77 -6.71 9.01
N ASN A 120 -9.63 -6.30 9.59
CA ASN A 120 -9.44 -6.29 11.05
C ASN A 120 -10.48 -5.39 11.74
N ARG A 121 -10.64 -4.15 11.26
CA ARG A 121 -11.61 -3.19 11.82
C ARG A 121 -13.05 -3.71 11.74
N ALA A 122 -13.41 -4.32 10.62
CA ALA A 122 -14.73 -4.92 10.41
C ALA A 122 -14.99 -6.14 11.32
N ALA A 123 -13.93 -6.85 11.73
CA ALA A 123 -13.99 -7.93 12.72
C ALA A 123 -13.90 -7.44 14.18
N GLY A 124 -14.07 -6.13 14.43
CA GLY A 124 -14.06 -5.53 15.76
C GLY A 124 -12.69 -5.14 16.29
N ASP A 125 -11.60 -5.39 15.56
CA ASP A 125 -10.24 -5.03 15.97
C ASP A 125 -9.78 -3.70 15.35
N VAL A 126 -10.09 -2.59 16.00
CA VAL A 126 -9.90 -1.24 15.44
C VAL A 126 -8.56 -0.60 15.82
N TRP A 127 -8.09 -0.84 17.03
CA TRP A 127 -6.91 -0.17 17.57
C TRP A 127 -5.59 -0.73 17.04
N TRP A 128 -5.47 -2.06 16.95
CA TRP A 128 -4.22 -2.68 16.49
C TRP A 128 -3.86 -2.31 15.05
N PRO A 129 -4.78 -2.29 14.08
CA PRO A 129 -4.45 -1.84 12.73
C PRO A 129 -3.94 -0.40 12.68
N THR A 130 -4.54 0.48 13.48
CA THR A 130 -4.17 1.90 13.56
C THR A 130 -2.74 2.07 14.10
N ILE A 131 -2.41 1.35 15.17
CA ILE A 131 -1.05 1.35 15.75
C ILE A 131 -0.03 0.78 14.76
N MET A 132 -0.35 -0.32 14.08
CA MET A 132 0.55 -0.95 13.10
C MET A 132 0.83 -0.04 11.90
N HIS A 133 -0.17 0.68 11.38
CA HIS A 133 0.05 1.72 10.37
C HIS A 133 0.95 2.82 10.89
N PHE A 134 0.67 3.35 12.08
CA PHE A 134 1.45 4.44 12.65
C PHE A 134 2.92 4.03 12.80
N LEU A 135 3.21 2.84 13.31
CA LEU A 135 4.57 2.32 13.43
C LEU A 135 5.24 2.13 12.07
N SER A 136 4.55 1.49 11.12
CA SER A 136 5.11 1.23 9.78
C SER A 136 5.45 2.53 9.05
N TYR A 137 4.54 3.51 9.05
CA TYR A 137 4.74 4.74 8.27
C TYR A 137 5.48 5.84 9.04
N SER A 138 5.46 5.87 10.37
CA SER A 138 6.18 6.91 11.13
C SER A 138 7.57 6.44 11.56
N VAL A 139 7.71 5.20 12.01
CA VAL A 139 8.97 4.68 12.58
C VAL A 139 9.83 4.03 11.51
N VAL A 140 9.25 3.37 10.50
CA VAL A 140 10.01 2.73 9.42
C VAL A 140 10.16 3.65 8.22
N MET A 141 9.04 4.13 7.65
CA MET A 141 9.08 4.91 6.41
C MET A 141 9.87 6.22 6.58
N MET A 142 9.60 7.02 7.61
CA MET A 142 10.19 8.37 7.73
C MET A 142 11.72 8.35 7.90
N PRO A 143 12.32 7.55 8.81
CA PRO A 143 13.77 7.50 8.94
C PRO A 143 14.47 6.91 7.71
N LEU A 144 13.92 5.83 7.12
CA LEU A 144 14.47 5.25 5.90
C LEU A 144 14.40 6.22 4.73
N GLY A 145 13.28 6.94 4.59
CA GLY A 145 13.12 7.92 3.52
C GLY A 145 14.05 9.11 3.68
N TRP A 146 14.35 9.54 4.91
CA TRP A 146 15.40 10.53 5.13
C TRP A 146 16.76 10.01 4.67
N TRP A 147 17.15 8.82 5.11
CA TRP A 147 18.48 8.28 4.83
C TRP A 147 18.67 7.97 3.33
N TRP A 148 17.77 7.19 2.74
CA TRP A 148 17.88 6.78 1.35
C TRP A 148 17.60 7.90 0.35
N ALA A 149 16.88 8.96 0.73
CA ALA A 149 16.75 10.14 -0.13
C ALA A 149 18.09 10.81 -0.41
N HIS A 150 18.99 10.86 0.58
CA HIS A 150 20.31 11.48 0.39
C HIS A 150 21.24 10.61 -0.48
N GLU A 151 21.01 9.29 -0.52
CA GLU A 151 21.83 8.37 -1.32
C GLU A 151 21.28 8.17 -2.74
N ALA A 152 19.96 8.09 -2.90
CA ALA A 152 19.31 7.67 -4.14
C ALA A 152 18.18 8.61 -4.60
N GLY A 153 18.06 9.79 -4.00
CA GLY A 153 17.06 10.80 -4.37
C GLY A 153 15.63 10.28 -4.25
N VAL A 154 14.82 10.55 -5.27
CA VAL A 154 13.41 10.12 -5.36
C VAL A 154 13.27 8.60 -5.26
N ASN A 155 14.19 7.83 -5.83
CA ASN A 155 14.16 6.37 -5.74
C ASN A 155 14.31 5.89 -4.29
N GLY A 156 15.13 6.57 -3.49
CA GLY A 156 15.29 6.27 -2.07
C GLY A 156 14.00 6.49 -1.27
N LEU A 157 13.24 7.54 -1.61
CA LEU A 157 11.91 7.77 -1.03
C LEU A 157 10.94 6.63 -1.37
N VAL A 158 10.96 6.14 -2.62
CA VAL A 158 10.12 5.02 -3.06
C VAL A 158 10.51 3.73 -2.33
N TRP A 159 11.80 3.45 -2.16
CA TRP A 159 12.27 2.30 -1.38
C TRP A 159 11.79 2.32 0.07
N ALA A 160 11.80 3.49 0.70
CA ALA A 160 11.28 3.63 2.07
C ALA A 160 9.79 3.30 2.16
N ILE A 161 8.99 3.69 1.15
CA ILE A 161 7.57 3.31 1.06
C ILE A 161 7.43 1.81 0.86
N ILE A 162 8.21 1.19 -0.04
CA ILE A 162 8.17 -0.26 -0.29
C ILE A 162 8.36 -1.03 1.02
N VAL A 163 9.42 -0.70 1.77
CA VAL A 163 9.73 -1.38 3.03
C VAL A 163 8.63 -1.18 4.07
N ALA A 164 8.15 0.06 4.25
CA ALA A 164 7.09 0.35 5.21
C ALA A 164 5.77 -0.36 4.86
N SER A 165 5.39 -0.38 3.58
CA SER A 165 4.18 -1.07 3.11
C SER A 165 4.29 -2.58 3.26
N LEU A 166 5.47 -3.17 3.02
CA LEU A 166 5.71 -4.60 3.26
C LEU A 166 5.59 -4.96 4.74
N VAL A 167 6.20 -4.16 5.62
CA VAL A 167 6.07 -4.32 7.08
C VAL A 167 4.60 -4.24 7.50
N SER A 168 3.88 -3.22 7.02
CA SER A 168 2.46 -3.04 7.31
C SER A 168 1.63 -4.23 6.84
N ALA A 169 1.84 -4.70 5.60
CA ALA A 169 1.13 -5.84 5.02
C ALA A 169 1.30 -7.10 5.86
N VAL A 170 2.54 -7.45 6.21
CA VAL A 170 2.84 -8.63 7.02
C VAL A 170 2.19 -8.54 8.40
N LEU A 171 2.32 -7.40 9.09
CA LEU A 171 1.76 -7.21 10.42
C LEU A 171 0.23 -7.32 10.43
N LEU A 172 -0.43 -6.64 9.50
CA LEU A 172 -1.89 -6.56 9.43
C LEU A 172 -2.54 -7.85 8.95
N THR A 173 -1.96 -8.50 7.94
CA THR A 173 -2.44 -9.81 7.49
C THR A 173 -2.24 -10.85 8.59
N GLY A 174 -1.09 -10.85 9.26
CA GLY A 174 -0.84 -11.72 10.41
C GLY A 174 -1.82 -11.47 11.56
N ARG A 175 -2.13 -10.20 11.85
CA ARG A 175 -3.13 -9.82 12.85
C ARG A 175 -4.53 -10.31 12.47
N PHE A 176 -4.93 -10.09 11.22
CA PHE A 176 -6.23 -10.50 10.71
C PHE A 176 -6.43 -12.01 10.86
N VAL A 177 -5.44 -12.81 10.40
CA VAL A 177 -5.50 -14.27 10.50
C VAL A 177 -5.61 -14.72 11.97
N ARG A 178 -4.90 -14.07 12.90
CA ARG A 178 -4.99 -14.37 14.33
C ARG A 178 -6.37 -14.06 14.90
N VAL A 179 -6.95 -12.91 14.58
CA VAL A 179 -8.30 -12.51 15.02
C VAL A 179 -9.34 -13.47 14.45
N ALA A 180 -9.30 -13.73 13.15
CA ALA A 180 -10.24 -14.62 12.47
C ALA A 180 -10.18 -16.06 13.01
N ARG A 181 -8.99 -16.60 13.31
CA ARG A 181 -8.84 -17.93 13.94
C ARG A 181 -9.45 -17.99 15.34
N ARG A 182 -9.29 -16.95 16.16
CA ARG A 182 -9.89 -16.89 17.50
C ARG A 182 -11.42 -16.89 17.45
N LEU A 183 -11.99 -16.18 16.46
CA LEU A 183 -13.44 -16.16 16.24
C LEU A 183 -13.97 -17.52 15.78
N GLN A 184 -13.21 -18.27 14.97
CA GLN A 184 -13.59 -19.63 14.58
C GLN A 184 -13.63 -20.60 15.75
N SER A 185 -12.66 -20.52 16.67
CA SER A 185 -12.62 -21.38 17.85
C SER A 185 -13.70 -21.07 18.88
N ALA A 186 -14.27 -19.86 18.87
CA ALA A 186 -15.30 -19.45 19.82
C ALA A 186 -16.73 -19.76 19.34
N GLY A 187 -16.92 -20.04 18.04
CA GLY A 187 -18.22 -20.30 17.42
C GLY A 187 -18.46 -21.77 17.04
N GLY A 188 -17.60 -22.69 17.48
CA GLY A 188 -17.80 -24.14 17.38
C GLY A 188 -18.14 -24.73 18.74
#